data_AF-A0A7C7U190-F1
#
_entry.id   AF-A0A7C7U190-F1
#
_cell.length_a   1.000
_cell.length_b   1.000
_cell.length_c   1.000
_cell.angle_alpha   90.00
_cell.angle_beta   90.00
_cell.angle_gamma   90.00
#
_symmetry.space_group_name_H-M   'P 1'
#
loop_
_entity.id
_entity.type
_entity.pdbx_description
1 polymer ?
#
loop_
_entity_poly.entity_id
_entity_poly.type
_entity_poly.pdbx_seq_one_letter_code
_entity_poly.pdbx_strand_id
1 'polypeptide(L)'
;MNALIVNLKIVKTTIIIFIIVFTFQSLGSCVLNKNTIQPTNPIPTKRQLTWQKMEYYAFIHFNMNTFTNKEWGYGDESPLAFNPSNLDTDQWAKVIHESGMKGIIITAKHHDGFSLWPSLYTDHSIKNSPWKKGKGDLIKDLMKSCKKYNLKLGVYLSPWDRNHPDYGKPEYLKYFRNQLSELLSNYGEIFEVWFDGANGGDGYYGGSNEVRHVDKKTYYEWENTYKIVRKLQPNAVIFSDSGPDIRWVGNEKGYANETSWSNIYRDSVYTGMIDYNRFSAGQEFGTHWIPTETDVSIRPGWYYHPDQDSKVKSLAKLVDIYFNSVGLNSSLLLNIPVDKRGLIHENDSLKLHELAEFLKSTFSNNLALEGNIITSSNNFKNLKKQINDNDTDTYWYSKSDDEKCQIEINFDKPINANILKISEHIALGQRIKKFHFEIKLKNQWKSIKTGTTIGNKRLIRFTTNDINAIRITILETKDIPVISEIGLYKSPILK
;
A
#
# COMPACT_ATOMS: atom_id res chain seq x y z
N MET A 1 -34.26 -88.09 -6.45
CA MET A 1 -35.12 -87.63 -7.55
C MET A 1 -35.51 -86.18 -7.26
N ASN A 2 -34.96 -85.27 -8.07
CA ASN A 2 -35.51 -84.00 -8.59
C ASN A 2 -36.48 -83.20 -7.68
N ALA A 3 -36.08 -82.01 -7.20
CA ALA A 3 -36.29 -80.69 -7.86
C ALA A 3 -37.70 -80.12 -7.53
N LEU A 4 -37.99 -78.84 -7.30
CA LEU A 4 -37.32 -77.54 -7.48
C LEU A 4 -38.21 -76.50 -6.73
N ILE A 5 -37.60 -75.61 -5.93
CA ILE A 5 -37.79 -74.13 -5.78
C ILE A 5 -39.20 -73.50 -5.60
N VAL A 6 -39.36 -72.61 -4.59
CA VAL A 6 -39.63 -71.13 -4.72
C VAL A 6 -40.35 -70.53 -3.48
N ASN A 7 -39.69 -69.53 -2.86
CA ASN A 7 -40.10 -68.29 -2.15
C ASN A 7 -41.41 -68.24 -1.29
N LEU A 8 -41.56 -67.44 -0.22
CA LEU A 8 -41.30 -65.99 -0.10
C LEU A 8 -41.48 -65.52 1.38
N LYS A 9 -40.63 -64.56 1.77
CA LYS A 9 -40.76 -63.47 2.78
C LYS A 9 -41.11 -63.74 4.26
N ILE A 10 -40.24 -63.16 5.09
CA ILE A 10 -40.29 -63.03 6.55
C ILE A 10 -40.60 -61.57 6.92
N VAL A 11 -41.45 -61.38 7.93
CA VAL A 11 -41.51 -60.17 8.77
C VAL A 11 -41.39 -60.65 10.22
N LYS A 12 -40.46 -60.08 10.99
CA LYS A 12 -40.44 -60.23 12.46
C LYS A 12 -40.00 -58.92 13.10
N THR A 13 -40.80 -58.51 14.09
CA THR A 13 -40.52 -57.45 15.06
C THR A 13 -40.34 -58.11 16.44
N THR A 14 -39.65 -57.39 17.32
CA THR A 14 -39.76 -57.41 18.81
C THR A 14 -38.53 -57.93 19.60
N ILE A 15 -37.58 -57.00 19.83
CA ILE A 15 -37.06 -56.45 21.14
C ILE A 15 -37.44 -57.29 22.39
N ILE A 16 -36.56 -57.73 23.32
CA ILE A 16 -35.73 -57.04 24.34
C ILE A 16 -34.75 -58.07 24.94
N ILE A 17 -33.52 -57.67 25.35
CA ILE A 17 -32.89 -57.88 26.70
C ILE A 17 -31.39 -57.50 26.67
N PHE A 18 -31.02 -56.76 27.72
CA PHE A 18 -29.74 -56.13 28.08
C PHE A 18 -28.56 -57.10 28.23
N ILE A 19 -27.38 -56.72 27.70
CA ILE A 19 -26.06 -57.08 28.26
C ILE A 19 -25.15 -55.84 28.18
N ILE A 20 -24.64 -55.44 29.35
CA ILE A 20 -23.61 -54.41 29.52
C ILE A 20 -22.27 -55.01 29.13
N VAL A 21 -21.60 -54.43 28.13
CA VAL A 21 -20.20 -54.71 27.81
C VAL A 21 -19.42 -53.40 27.90
N PHE A 22 -18.53 -53.32 28.89
CA PHE A 22 -17.50 -52.29 29.00
C PHE A 22 -16.48 -52.49 27.86
N THR A 23 -16.61 -51.75 26.77
CA THR A 23 -15.54 -51.63 25.77
C THR A 23 -14.73 -50.37 26.05
N PHE A 24 -13.49 -50.57 26.51
CA PHE A 24 -12.41 -49.59 26.47
C PHE A 24 -12.26 -49.07 25.02
N GLN A 25 -12.82 -47.90 24.72
CA GLN A 25 -12.43 -47.15 23.54
C GLN A 25 -11.19 -46.33 23.91
N SER A 26 -10.05 -46.74 23.37
CA SER A 26 -8.84 -45.94 23.33
C SER A 26 -9.18 -44.56 22.75
N LEU A 27 -9.14 -43.54 23.59
CA LEU A 27 -8.99 -42.15 23.17
C LEU A 27 -7.70 -42.06 22.37
N GLY A 28 -7.80 -42.26 21.06
CA GLY A 28 -6.82 -41.77 20.12
C GLY A 28 -6.90 -40.26 20.16
N SER A 29 -6.20 -39.65 21.12
CA SER A 29 -5.93 -38.23 21.14
C SER A 29 -5.26 -37.90 19.81
N CYS A 30 -6.03 -37.32 18.90
CA CYS A 30 -5.48 -36.67 17.75
C CYS A 30 -4.71 -35.48 18.30
N VAL A 31 -3.40 -35.66 18.50
CA VAL A 31 -2.48 -34.58 18.86
C VAL A 31 -2.42 -33.65 17.65
N LEU A 32 -3.36 -32.71 17.59
CA LEU A 32 -3.24 -31.49 16.79
C LEU A 32 -2.20 -30.60 17.48
N ASN A 33 -0.93 -31.00 17.41
CA ASN A 33 0.18 -30.11 17.69
C ASN A 33 0.32 -29.16 16.50
N LYS A 34 -0.49 -28.09 16.52
CA LYS A 34 -0.22 -26.87 15.77
C LYS A 34 -0.15 -25.77 16.82
N ASN A 35 1.03 -25.51 17.33
CA ASN A 35 1.32 -24.27 18.08
C ASN A 35 1.11 -23.09 17.11
N THR A 36 -0.14 -22.69 16.90
CA THR A 36 -0.48 -21.51 16.11
C THR A 36 -0.33 -20.30 17.00
N ILE A 37 0.65 -19.46 16.67
CA ILE A 37 0.85 -18.16 17.31
C ILE A 37 -0.43 -17.35 17.20
N GLN A 38 -0.92 -16.86 18.34
CA GLN A 38 -2.14 -16.05 18.37
C GLN A 38 -1.88 -14.67 17.77
N PRO A 39 -2.80 -14.10 16.99
CA PRO A 39 -2.65 -12.75 16.46
C PRO A 39 -2.64 -11.68 17.58
N THR A 40 -1.84 -10.64 17.39
CA THR A 40 -1.84 -9.45 18.25
C THR A 40 -2.69 -8.37 17.59
N ASN A 41 -3.85 -8.06 18.17
CA ASN A 41 -4.78 -7.11 17.56
C ASN A 41 -4.27 -5.65 17.58
N PRO A 42 -4.73 -4.82 16.61
CA PRO A 42 -5.51 -5.18 15.43
C PRO A 42 -4.66 -5.87 14.35
N ILE A 43 -5.31 -6.64 13.49
CA ILE A 43 -4.69 -7.28 12.32
C ILE A 43 -5.17 -6.64 11.01
N PRO A 44 -4.33 -6.63 9.95
CA PRO A 44 -4.75 -6.18 8.64
C PRO A 44 -5.85 -7.07 8.07
N THR A 45 -6.79 -6.43 7.37
CA THR A 45 -7.70 -7.14 6.46
C THR A 45 -6.95 -7.68 5.24
N LYS A 46 -7.54 -8.64 4.52
CA LYS A 46 -6.94 -9.20 3.28
C LYS A 46 -6.60 -8.13 2.23
N ARG A 47 -7.44 -7.08 2.09
CA ARG A 47 -7.18 -5.98 1.16
C ARG A 47 -5.98 -5.14 1.58
N GLN A 48 -5.82 -4.87 2.88
CA GLN A 48 -4.66 -4.15 3.42
C GLN A 48 -3.37 -4.97 3.29
N LEU A 49 -3.42 -6.28 3.53
CA LEU A 49 -2.28 -7.17 3.25
C LEU A 49 -1.87 -7.13 1.78
N THR A 50 -2.87 -7.22 0.88
CA THR A 50 -2.62 -7.17 -0.57
C THR A 50 -1.99 -5.84 -0.98
N TRP A 51 -2.48 -4.74 -0.41
CA TRP A 51 -1.96 -3.39 -0.65
C TRP A 51 -0.56 -3.19 -0.05
N GLN A 52 -0.28 -3.64 1.19
CA GLN A 52 1.05 -3.54 1.79
C GLN A 52 2.11 -4.35 1.02
N LYS A 53 1.72 -5.44 0.35
CA LYS A 53 2.59 -6.19 -0.57
C LYS A 53 2.92 -5.42 -1.87
N MET A 54 2.17 -4.38 -2.23
CA MET A 54 2.45 -3.56 -3.41
C MET A 54 3.64 -2.64 -3.21
N GLU A 55 3.76 -2.05 -2.01
CA GLU A 55 4.81 -1.16 -1.52
C GLU A 55 5.05 0.13 -2.30
N TYR A 56 5.03 0.10 -3.63
CA TYR A 56 5.46 1.20 -4.49
C TYR A 56 4.59 1.27 -5.74
N TYR A 57 3.93 2.43 -5.95
CA TYR A 57 3.03 2.66 -7.07
C TYR A 57 2.97 4.15 -7.45
N ALA A 58 2.44 4.43 -8.63
CA ALA A 58 2.42 5.76 -9.24
C ALA A 58 1.17 6.54 -8.88
N PHE A 59 1.33 7.85 -8.71
CA PHE A 59 0.26 8.82 -8.84
C PHE A 59 0.43 9.58 -10.16
N ILE A 60 -0.65 9.83 -10.89
CA ILE A 60 -0.64 10.66 -12.09
C ILE A 60 -1.57 11.85 -11.87
N HIS A 61 -0.97 13.04 -11.79
CA HIS A 61 -1.69 14.30 -11.91
C HIS A 61 -1.65 14.75 -13.38
N PHE A 62 -2.81 14.69 -14.02
CA PHE A 62 -3.00 15.14 -15.39
C PHE A 62 -4.44 15.59 -15.61
N ASN A 63 -4.66 16.90 -15.73
CA ASN A 63 -5.99 17.52 -15.83
C ASN A 63 -5.85 18.97 -16.34
N MET A 64 -6.85 19.84 -16.16
CA MET A 64 -6.83 21.24 -16.66
C MET A 64 -5.58 21.99 -16.22
N ASN A 65 -5.13 21.71 -15.00
CA ASN A 65 -3.98 22.34 -14.35
C ASN A 65 -2.67 22.14 -15.13
N THR A 66 -2.51 21.03 -15.87
CA THR A 66 -1.40 20.84 -16.81
C THR A 66 -1.41 21.90 -17.93
N PHE A 67 -2.59 22.25 -18.45
CA PHE A 67 -2.74 23.17 -19.57
C PHE A 67 -2.70 24.63 -19.12
N THR A 68 -3.25 24.92 -17.93
CA THR A 68 -3.26 26.26 -17.32
C THR A 68 -2.01 26.59 -16.52
N ASN A 69 -1.08 25.63 -16.36
CA ASN A 69 0.15 25.79 -15.59
C ASN A 69 -0.12 26.23 -14.14
N LYS A 70 -1.12 25.60 -13.51
CA LYS A 70 -1.49 25.80 -12.09
C LYS A 70 -1.28 24.51 -11.32
N GLU A 71 -1.12 24.60 -10.00
CA GLU A 71 -1.29 23.43 -9.13
C GLU A 71 -2.78 23.20 -8.86
N TRP A 72 -3.49 24.27 -8.50
CA TRP A 72 -4.92 24.25 -8.20
C TRP A 72 -5.68 25.17 -9.16
N GLY A 73 -6.46 24.58 -10.06
CA GLY A 73 -7.39 25.31 -10.93
C GLY A 73 -8.59 25.84 -10.18
N TYR A 74 -9.18 26.93 -10.67
CA TYR A 74 -10.28 27.63 -9.98
C TYR A 74 -11.66 27.05 -10.32
N GLY A 75 -11.75 26.14 -11.29
CA GLY A 75 -13.00 25.58 -11.80
C GLY A 75 -13.61 26.40 -12.94
N ASP A 76 -12.97 27.52 -13.34
CA ASP A 76 -13.35 28.37 -14.45
C ASP A 76 -12.67 27.98 -15.77
N GLU A 77 -11.85 26.93 -15.75
CA GLU A 77 -11.11 26.47 -16.91
C GLU A 77 -12.06 26.04 -18.04
N SER A 78 -11.79 26.48 -19.27
CA SER A 78 -12.58 26.02 -20.42
C SER A 78 -12.24 24.56 -20.75
N PRO A 79 -13.21 23.65 -20.90
CA PRO A 79 -12.99 22.31 -21.45
C PRO A 79 -12.23 22.30 -22.78
N LEU A 80 -12.29 23.40 -23.54
CA LEU A 80 -11.58 23.57 -24.81
C LEU A 80 -10.05 23.62 -24.64
N ALA A 81 -9.56 23.98 -23.46
CA ALA A 81 -8.12 24.01 -23.17
C ALA A 81 -7.51 22.60 -23.07
N PHE A 82 -8.32 21.57 -22.81
CA PHE A 82 -7.86 20.20 -22.73
C PHE A 82 -7.71 19.58 -24.12
N ASN A 83 -6.48 19.61 -24.64
CA ASN A 83 -6.19 19.06 -25.96
C ASN A 83 -4.77 18.49 -26.06
N PRO A 84 -4.44 17.41 -25.34
CA PRO A 84 -3.13 16.80 -25.44
C PRO A 84 -2.90 16.23 -26.85
N SER A 85 -1.79 16.63 -27.46
CA SER A 85 -1.49 16.36 -28.87
C SER A 85 -1.09 14.90 -29.15
N ASN A 86 -0.48 14.24 -28.17
CA ASN A 86 0.17 12.93 -28.31
C ASN A 86 -0.11 12.02 -27.11
N LEU A 87 -1.28 12.16 -26.47
CA LEU A 87 -1.60 11.40 -25.27
C LEU A 87 -1.44 9.90 -25.50
N ASP A 88 -0.61 9.25 -24.69
CA ASP A 88 -0.32 7.83 -24.77
C ASP A 88 -0.26 7.19 -23.38
N THR A 89 -1.36 6.56 -22.95
CA THR A 89 -1.42 5.83 -21.68
C THR A 89 -0.58 4.56 -21.67
N ASP A 90 -0.24 4.00 -22.83
CA ASP A 90 0.69 2.86 -22.92
C ASP A 90 2.11 3.32 -22.61
N GLN A 91 2.49 4.55 -23.00
CA GLN A 91 3.78 5.14 -22.59
C GLN A 91 3.84 5.32 -21.07
N TRP A 92 2.75 5.78 -20.45
CA TRP A 92 2.69 5.93 -18.99
C TRP A 92 2.85 4.58 -18.29
N ALA A 93 2.01 3.62 -18.66
CA ALA A 93 1.99 2.29 -18.06
C ALA A 93 3.30 1.54 -18.29
N LYS A 94 3.93 1.68 -19.47
CA LYS A 94 5.24 1.09 -19.74
C LYS A 94 6.31 1.64 -18.80
N VAL A 95 6.46 2.97 -18.73
CA VAL A 95 7.46 3.62 -17.88
C VAL A 95 7.26 3.21 -16.42
N ILE A 96 6.01 3.23 -15.93
CA ILE A 96 5.67 2.87 -14.55
C ILE A 96 5.98 1.41 -14.25
N HIS A 97 5.62 0.48 -15.15
CA HIS A 97 5.93 -0.94 -15.02
C HIS A 97 7.44 -1.20 -14.99
N GLU A 98 8.19 -0.62 -15.95
CA GLU A 98 9.64 -0.73 -16.04
C GLU A 98 10.34 -0.11 -14.82
N SER A 99 9.66 0.81 -14.12
CA SER A 99 10.13 1.42 -12.88
C SER A 99 9.89 0.55 -11.63
N GLY A 100 9.32 -0.64 -11.80
CA GLY A 100 9.07 -1.62 -10.74
C GLY A 100 7.76 -1.40 -9.95
N MET A 101 7.03 -0.33 -10.23
CA MET A 101 5.77 0.02 -9.58
C MET A 101 4.66 -1.00 -9.88
N LYS A 102 3.68 -1.11 -8.96
CA LYS A 102 2.62 -2.14 -9.03
C LYS A 102 1.24 -1.62 -9.44
N GLY A 103 1.08 -0.31 -9.53
CA GLY A 103 -0.19 0.30 -9.89
C GLY A 103 -0.08 1.78 -10.25
N ILE A 104 -1.19 2.33 -10.71
CA ILE A 104 -1.36 3.73 -11.10
C ILE A 104 -2.65 4.24 -10.46
N ILE A 105 -2.55 5.32 -9.69
CA ILE A 105 -3.69 6.14 -9.28
C ILE A 105 -3.73 7.35 -10.20
N ILE A 106 -4.89 7.65 -10.81
CA ILE A 106 -5.09 8.80 -11.70
C ILE A 106 -6.01 9.83 -11.02
N THR A 107 -5.70 11.12 -11.14
CA THR A 107 -6.61 12.21 -10.75
C THR A 107 -7.81 12.34 -11.70
N ALA A 108 -8.69 11.33 -11.67
CA ALA A 108 -9.86 11.23 -12.54
C ALA A 108 -10.70 12.53 -12.53
N LYS A 109 -10.77 13.20 -11.36
CA LYS A 109 -11.23 14.58 -11.22
C LYS A 109 -10.44 15.25 -10.09
N HIS A 110 -9.84 16.41 -10.34
CA HIS A 110 -9.13 17.21 -9.33
C HIS A 110 -10.04 18.32 -8.75
N HIS A 111 -9.50 19.20 -7.90
CA HIS A 111 -10.27 20.27 -7.25
C HIS A 111 -10.97 21.22 -8.24
N ASP A 112 -10.41 21.41 -9.44
CA ASP A 112 -11.05 22.20 -10.51
C ASP A 112 -12.39 21.60 -10.98
N GLY A 113 -12.66 20.33 -10.69
CA GLY A 113 -13.93 19.67 -11.02
C GLY A 113 -13.98 19.06 -12.41
N PHE A 114 -12.93 19.17 -13.23
CA PHE A 114 -12.94 18.63 -14.59
C PHE A 114 -12.78 17.12 -14.58
N SER A 115 -13.76 16.42 -15.15
CA SER A 115 -13.77 14.95 -15.19
C SER A 115 -13.06 14.40 -16.43
N LEU A 116 -12.09 13.51 -16.24
CA LEU A 116 -11.28 12.88 -17.31
C LEU A 116 -11.97 11.72 -18.05
N TRP A 117 -13.23 11.46 -17.71
CA TRP A 117 -14.11 10.52 -18.39
C TRP A 117 -15.39 11.24 -18.83
N PRO A 118 -16.15 10.71 -19.79
CA PRO A 118 -17.40 11.32 -20.27
C PRO A 118 -18.54 11.11 -19.26
N SER A 119 -18.43 11.71 -18.07
CA SER A 119 -19.41 11.65 -16.98
C SER A 119 -20.81 12.06 -17.46
N LEU A 120 -21.83 11.28 -17.06
CA LEU A 120 -23.24 11.61 -17.32
C LEU A 120 -23.74 12.77 -16.46
N TYR A 121 -23.01 13.12 -15.40
CA TYR A 121 -23.47 14.03 -14.35
C TYR A 121 -22.92 15.45 -14.45
N THR A 122 -21.96 15.72 -15.36
CA THR A 122 -21.40 17.06 -15.57
C THR A 122 -21.00 17.32 -17.00
N ASP A 123 -21.18 18.56 -17.46
CA ASP A 123 -20.66 19.07 -18.73
C ASP A 123 -19.22 19.58 -18.63
N HIS A 124 -18.71 19.78 -17.42
CA HIS A 124 -17.31 20.10 -17.18
C HIS A 124 -16.47 18.81 -17.19
N SER A 125 -16.37 18.20 -18.37
CA SER A 125 -15.67 16.94 -18.58
C SER A 125 -15.10 16.80 -19.99
N ILE A 126 -14.30 15.75 -20.19
CA ILE A 126 -13.60 15.44 -21.44
C ILE A 126 -14.52 15.34 -22.66
N LYS A 127 -15.82 15.05 -22.46
CA LYS A 127 -16.82 14.96 -23.53
C LYS A 127 -17.02 16.30 -24.27
N ASN A 128 -16.73 17.42 -23.60
CA ASN A 128 -16.81 18.77 -24.13
C ASN A 128 -15.43 19.37 -24.47
N SER A 129 -14.38 18.52 -24.50
CA SER A 129 -13.04 18.90 -24.94
C SER A 129 -12.80 18.53 -26.42
N PRO A 130 -11.88 19.20 -27.13
CA PRO A 130 -11.49 18.83 -28.50
C PRO A 130 -10.74 17.50 -28.57
N TRP A 131 -10.19 17.01 -27.46
CA TRP A 131 -9.43 15.77 -27.43
C TRP A 131 -10.28 14.59 -27.93
N LYS A 132 -9.74 13.84 -28.89
CA LYS A 132 -10.45 12.75 -29.60
C LYS A 132 -11.85 13.17 -30.11
N LYS A 133 -12.00 14.45 -30.52
CA LYS A 133 -13.25 15.03 -31.02
C LYS A 133 -14.41 14.87 -30.01
N GLY A 134 -14.14 15.04 -28.71
CA GLY A 134 -15.13 14.89 -27.63
C GLY A 134 -15.54 13.45 -27.33
N LYS A 135 -14.91 12.45 -27.96
CA LYS A 135 -15.21 11.02 -27.77
C LYS A 135 -14.16 10.28 -26.93
N GLY A 136 -13.30 11.04 -26.27
CA GLY A 136 -12.25 10.50 -25.43
C GLY A 136 -12.77 9.96 -24.10
N ASP A 137 -12.07 8.97 -23.57
CA ASP A 137 -12.27 8.41 -22.23
C ASP A 137 -10.91 7.99 -21.69
N LEU A 138 -10.28 8.87 -20.93
CA LEU A 138 -8.90 8.67 -20.47
C LEU A 138 -8.81 7.53 -19.46
N ILE A 139 -9.81 7.39 -18.60
CA ILE A 139 -9.84 6.33 -17.58
C ILE A 139 -9.94 4.96 -18.25
N LYS A 140 -10.74 4.82 -19.31
CA LYS A 140 -10.82 3.59 -20.09
C LYS A 140 -9.55 3.26 -20.86
N ASP A 141 -8.89 4.27 -21.43
CA ASP A 141 -7.61 4.06 -22.10
C ASP A 141 -6.53 3.61 -21.10
N LEU A 142 -6.44 4.27 -19.94
CA LEU A 142 -5.52 3.90 -18.88
C LEU A 142 -5.82 2.51 -18.30
N MET A 143 -7.08 2.15 -18.09
CA MET A 143 -7.48 0.79 -17.67
C MET A 143 -6.92 -0.28 -18.63
N LYS A 144 -7.00 -0.05 -19.95
CA LYS A 144 -6.48 -1.00 -20.93
C LYS A 144 -4.96 -1.12 -20.83
N SER A 145 -4.26 0.01 -20.69
CA SER A 145 -2.81 0.06 -20.53
C SER A 145 -2.37 -0.62 -19.21
N CYS A 146 -3.05 -0.35 -18.09
CA CYS A 146 -2.82 -1.04 -16.83
C CYS A 146 -2.94 -2.56 -16.98
N LYS A 147 -4.01 -3.04 -17.63
CA LYS A 147 -4.18 -4.48 -17.92
C LYS A 147 -3.05 -5.04 -18.80
N LYS A 148 -2.62 -4.30 -19.83
CA LYS A 148 -1.54 -4.69 -20.75
C LYS A 148 -0.19 -4.83 -20.03
N TYR A 149 0.12 -3.95 -19.08
CA TYR A 149 1.40 -3.94 -18.36
C TYR A 149 1.32 -4.53 -16.95
N ASN A 150 0.24 -5.26 -16.62
CA ASN A 150 0.03 -5.90 -15.32
C ASN A 150 0.16 -4.92 -14.14
N LEU A 151 -0.44 -3.73 -14.29
CA LEU A 151 -0.55 -2.71 -13.25
C LEU A 151 -1.98 -2.67 -12.71
N LYS A 152 -2.12 -2.45 -11.41
CA LYS A 152 -3.42 -2.17 -10.78
C LYS A 152 -3.85 -0.72 -11.06
N LEU A 153 -5.14 -0.49 -11.27
CA LEU A 153 -5.71 0.85 -11.46
C LEU A 153 -6.38 1.34 -10.18
N GLY A 154 -6.04 2.54 -9.74
CA GLY A 154 -6.67 3.29 -8.67
C GLY A 154 -7.22 4.61 -9.20
N VAL A 155 -8.14 5.22 -8.46
CA VAL A 155 -8.76 6.49 -8.85
C VAL A 155 -8.72 7.48 -7.70
N TYR A 156 -8.31 8.70 -8.00
CA TYR A 156 -8.52 9.86 -7.17
C TYR A 156 -9.77 10.59 -7.68
N LEU A 157 -10.70 10.86 -6.77
CA LEU A 157 -11.91 11.64 -7.05
C LEU A 157 -12.00 12.73 -5.99
N SER A 158 -11.68 13.97 -6.38
CA SER A 158 -11.65 15.08 -5.43
C SER A 158 -13.01 15.27 -4.75
N PRO A 159 -13.06 15.26 -3.41
CA PRO A 159 -14.28 15.60 -2.68
C PRO A 159 -14.62 17.08 -2.81
N TRP A 160 -13.59 17.94 -2.81
CA TRP A 160 -13.72 19.36 -3.13
C TRP A 160 -13.86 19.57 -4.63
N ASP A 161 -14.89 20.31 -5.03
CA ASP A 161 -15.17 20.61 -6.44
C ASP A 161 -15.44 22.12 -6.56
N ARG A 162 -14.49 22.81 -7.19
CA ARG A 162 -14.50 24.27 -7.39
C ARG A 162 -15.34 24.68 -8.60
N ASN A 163 -15.96 23.74 -9.32
CA ASN A 163 -16.81 24.01 -10.48
C ASN A 163 -18.31 23.77 -10.18
N HIS A 164 -18.67 22.76 -9.38
CA HIS A 164 -20.06 22.38 -9.20
C HIS A 164 -20.86 23.39 -8.34
N PRO A 165 -22.00 23.95 -8.82
CA PRO A 165 -22.77 25.00 -8.11
C PRO A 165 -23.32 24.58 -6.75
N ASP A 166 -23.48 23.29 -6.51
CA ASP A 166 -24.00 22.76 -5.24
C ASP A 166 -22.93 22.34 -4.24
N TYR A 167 -21.63 22.50 -4.55
CA TYR A 167 -20.58 22.20 -3.57
C TYR A 167 -20.83 22.98 -2.25
N GLY A 168 -20.86 22.29 -1.13
CA GLY A 168 -21.25 22.83 0.18
C GLY A 168 -22.73 22.65 0.55
N LYS A 169 -23.56 22.13 -0.37
CA LYS A 169 -24.95 21.74 -0.11
C LYS A 169 -25.12 20.22 -0.08
N PRO A 170 -26.17 19.66 0.56
CA PRO A 170 -26.42 18.22 0.58
C PRO A 170 -26.58 17.59 -0.81
N GLU A 171 -27.13 18.32 -1.78
CA GLU A 171 -27.40 17.85 -3.14
C GLU A 171 -26.11 17.43 -3.88
N TYR A 172 -24.99 18.10 -3.61
CA TYR A 172 -23.69 17.76 -4.19
C TYR A 172 -23.23 16.35 -3.82
N LEU A 173 -23.59 15.84 -2.64
CA LEU A 173 -23.19 14.49 -2.24
C LEU A 173 -23.81 13.41 -3.14
N LYS A 174 -25.02 13.66 -3.66
CA LYS A 174 -25.64 12.76 -4.65
C LYS A 174 -24.86 12.78 -5.95
N TYR A 175 -24.48 13.97 -6.45
CA TYR A 175 -23.63 14.13 -7.62
C TYR A 175 -22.28 13.42 -7.46
N PHE A 176 -21.57 13.68 -6.36
CA PHE A 176 -20.27 13.08 -6.07
C PHE A 176 -20.34 11.54 -6.01
N ARG A 177 -21.33 10.99 -5.31
CA ARG A 177 -21.53 9.53 -5.17
C ARG A 177 -21.97 8.86 -6.49
N ASN A 178 -22.67 9.59 -7.35
CA ASN A 178 -23.00 9.14 -8.70
C ASN A 178 -21.74 9.02 -9.57
N GLN A 179 -20.88 10.05 -9.59
CA GLN A 179 -19.59 10.00 -10.27
C GLN A 179 -18.68 8.89 -9.75
N LEU A 180 -18.63 8.71 -8.42
CA LEU A 180 -17.93 7.59 -7.81
C LEU A 180 -18.47 6.25 -8.33
N SER A 181 -19.79 6.11 -8.43
CA SER A 181 -20.40 4.88 -8.94
C SER A 181 -20.06 4.59 -10.40
N GLU A 182 -19.94 5.62 -11.25
CA GLU A 182 -19.44 5.46 -12.63
C GLU A 182 -18.01 4.91 -12.64
N LEU A 183 -17.11 5.53 -11.86
CA LEU A 183 -15.71 5.12 -11.77
C LEU A 183 -15.55 3.68 -11.27
N LEU A 184 -16.35 3.29 -10.29
CA LEU A 184 -16.23 1.97 -9.65
C LEU A 184 -16.99 0.85 -10.38
N SER A 185 -17.85 1.17 -11.36
CA SER A 185 -18.64 0.15 -12.09
C SER A 185 -18.14 -0.08 -13.52
N ASN A 186 -17.52 0.92 -14.15
CA ASN A 186 -17.28 0.90 -15.60
C ASN A 186 -15.82 0.62 -16.00
N TYR A 187 -14.87 0.69 -15.07
CA TYR A 187 -13.43 0.64 -15.37
C TYR A 187 -12.67 -0.54 -14.74
N GLY A 188 -13.36 -1.67 -14.55
CA GLY A 188 -12.75 -2.91 -14.08
C GLY A 188 -12.47 -2.92 -12.58
N GLU A 189 -11.46 -3.69 -12.15
CA GLU A 189 -11.05 -3.76 -10.75
C GLU A 189 -10.26 -2.51 -10.37
N ILE A 190 -10.72 -1.83 -9.31
CA ILE A 190 -10.05 -0.69 -8.71
C ILE A 190 -9.36 -1.17 -7.43
N PHE A 191 -8.05 -0.97 -7.31
CA PHE A 191 -7.32 -1.39 -6.10
C PHE A 191 -7.38 -0.35 -4.98
N GLU A 192 -7.55 0.92 -5.34
CA GLU A 192 -7.52 2.03 -4.41
C GLU A 192 -8.43 3.18 -4.85
N VAL A 193 -9.16 3.74 -3.89
CA VAL A 193 -9.96 4.96 -4.06
C VAL A 193 -9.40 6.02 -3.13
N TRP A 194 -8.92 7.13 -3.71
CA TRP A 194 -8.21 8.17 -3.00
C TRP A 194 -9.10 9.40 -2.80
N PHE A 195 -9.42 9.71 -1.54
CA PHE A 195 -10.22 10.88 -1.15
C PHE A 195 -9.36 11.90 -0.41
N ASP A 196 -9.23 13.08 -1.02
CA ASP A 196 -8.45 14.20 -0.49
C ASP A 196 -9.03 14.82 0.78
N GLY A 197 -8.13 15.26 1.65
CA GLY A 197 -8.40 16.05 2.84
C GLY A 197 -8.66 17.53 2.56
N ALA A 198 -8.14 18.07 1.46
CA ALA A 198 -8.33 19.46 1.08
C ALA A 198 -9.80 19.74 0.75
N ASN A 199 -10.38 20.72 1.45
CA ASN A 199 -11.79 21.05 1.31
C ASN A 199 -12.09 22.53 1.60
N GLY A 200 -12.91 23.11 0.72
CA GLY A 200 -13.38 24.48 0.85
C GLY A 200 -12.28 25.52 0.57
N GLY A 201 -12.70 26.66 0.04
CA GLY A 201 -11.83 27.72 -0.41
C GLY A 201 -12.51 28.59 -1.45
N ASP A 202 -11.73 29.50 -2.02
CA ASP A 202 -12.12 30.26 -3.19
C ASP A 202 -12.33 29.33 -4.40
N GLY A 203 -13.16 29.71 -5.36
CA GLY A 203 -13.43 28.92 -6.56
C GLY A 203 -14.55 29.49 -7.42
N TYR A 204 -14.71 28.95 -8.61
CA TYR A 204 -15.73 29.30 -9.59
C TYR A 204 -16.91 28.33 -9.51
N TYR A 205 -17.71 28.45 -8.47
CA TYR A 205 -18.78 27.51 -8.17
C TYR A 205 -20.00 27.75 -9.07
N GLY A 206 -20.01 27.11 -10.23
CA GLY A 206 -21.16 27.02 -11.12
C GLY A 206 -21.62 28.35 -11.71
N GLY A 207 -20.68 29.25 -12.00
CA GLY A 207 -20.97 30.56 -12.60
C GLY A 207 -20.45 31.76 -11.81
N SER A 208 -20.11 31.57 -10.53
CA SER A 208 -19.80 32.64 -9.60
C SER A 208 -18.47 32.40 -8.88
N ASN A 209 -17.65 33.45 -8.78
CA ASN A 209 -16.46 33.43 -7.93
C ASN A 209 -16.87 33.63 -6.47
N GLU A 210 -16.71 32.60 -5.64
CA GLU A 210 -17.12 32.60 -4.24
C GLU A 210 -16.06 31.93 -3.37
N VAL A 211 -16.18 32.09 -2.05
CA VAL A 211 -15.47 31.29 -1.06
C VAL A 211 -16.48 30.40 -0.36
N ARG A 212 -16.24 29.09 -0.33
CA ARG A 212 -17.12 28.12 0.33
C ARG A 212 -16.39 27.32 1.38
N HIS A 213 -17.04 27.11 2.52
CA HIS A 213 -16.53 26.29 3.61
C HIS A 213 -17.54 25.20 3.94
N VAL A 214 -17.04 24.03 4.32
CA VAL A 214 -17.85 22.88 4.73
C VAL A 214 -17.37 22.39 6.09
N ASP A 215 -18.28 21.82 6.88
CA ASP A 215 -17.85 21.07 8.06
C ASP A 215 -17.18 19.77 7.63
N LYS A 216 -15.84 19.75 7.70
CA LYS A 216 -14.98 18.64 7.29
C LYS A 216 -15.40 17.30 7.91
N LYS A 217 -15.95 17.35 9.14
CA LYS A 217 -16.31 16.16 9.91
C LYS A 217 -17.63 15.55 9.47
N THR A 218 -18.63 16.38 9.17
CA THR A 218 -20.01 15.91 8.99
C THR A 218 -20.50 16.01 7.55
N TYR A 219 -20.05 17.02 6.80
CA TYR A 219 -20.62 17.37 5.48
C TYR A 219 -20.61 16.20 4.49
N TYR A 220 -19.49 15.47 4.38
CA TYR A 220 -19.35 14.42 3.36
C TYR A 220 -20.11 13.13 3.68
N GLU A 221 -20.57 12.96 4.93
CA GLU A 221 -21.19 11.75 5.47
C GLU A 221 -20.46 10.47 5.01
N TRP A 222 -19.14 10.44 5.24
CA TRP A 222 -18.22 9.48 4.62
C TRP A 222 -18.67 8.02 4.68
N GLU A 223 -19.34 7.60 5.75
CA GLU A 223 -19.90 6.25 5.90
C GLU A 223 -20.80 5.83 4.74
N ASN A 224 -21.60 6.75 4.18
CA ASN A 224 -22.46 6.45 3.03
C ASN A 224 -21.64 6.28 1.74
N THR A 225 -20.58 7.06 1.58
CA THR A 225 -19.64 6.94 0.46
C THR A 225 -18.84 5.62 0.55
N TYR A 226 -18.37 5.25 1.75
CA TYR A 226 -17.65 4.00 1.97
C TYR A 226 -18.49 2.76 1.66
N LYS A 227 -19.79 2.78 1.98
CA LYS A 227 -20.72 1.69 1.60
C LYS A 227 -20.78 1.48 0.09
N ILE A 228 -20.71 2.55 -0.71
CA ILE A 228 -20.70 2.46 -2.17
C ILE A 228 -19.41 1.78 -2.63
N VAL A 229 -18.24 2.21 -2.12
CA VAL A 229 -16.95 1.58 -2.45
C VAL A 229 -16.98 0.09 -2.08
N ARG A 230 -17.44 -0.25 -0.88
CA ARG A 230 -17.53 -1.66 -0.45
C ARG A 230 -18.47 -2.51 -1.28
N LYS A 231 -19.56 -1.94 -1.77
CA LYS A 231 -20.52 -2.64 -2.62
C LYS A 231 -19.95 -2.91 -4.02
N LEU A 232 -19.30 -1.92 -4.62
CA LEU A 232 -18.86 -1.99 -6.01
C LEU A 232 -17.45 -2.58 -6.15
N GLN A 233 -16.56 -2.28 -5.21
CA GLN A 233 -15.14 -2.66 -5.23
C GLN A 233 -14.69 -3.13 -3.81
N PRO A 234 -15.16 -4.30 -3.34
CA PRO A 234 -14.92 -4.76 -1.96
C PRO A 234 -13.44 -5.02 -1.61
N ASN A 235 -12.59 -5.16 -2.63
CA ASN A 235 -11.15 -5.35 -2.49
C ASN A 235 -10.34 -4.04 -2.57
N ALA A 236 -10.96 -2.93 -2.96
CA ALA A 236 -10.29 -1.63 -2.97
C ALA A 236 -10.00 -1.18 -1.53
N VAL A 237 -8.79 -0.68 -1.29
CA VAL A 237 -8.52 0.13 -0.10
C VAL A 237 -9.04 1.55 -0.33
N ILE A 238 -9.54 2.16 0.73
CA ILE A 238 -9.97 3.56 0.74
C ILE A 238 -8.92 4.37 1.49
N PHE A 239 -8.31 5.30 0.76
CA PHE A 239 -7.46 6.34 1.33
C PHE A 239 -8.31 7.56 1.69
N SER A 240 -8.04 8.10 2.88
CA SER A 240 -8.13 9.53 3.17
C SER A 240 -7.04 9.87 4.17
N ASP A 241 -6.90 11.16 4.55
CA ASP A 241 -5.90 11.57 5.55
C ASP A 241 -5.83 10.61 6.75
N SER A 242 -6.99 10.16 7.24
CA SER A 242 -7.12 9.35 8.45
C SER A 242 -7.64 7.92 8.25
N GLY A 243 -7.83 7.43 7.02
CA GLY A 243 -8.44 6.12 6.77
C GLY A 243 -9.70 6.14 5.89
N PRO A 244 -10.51 5.07 5.85
CA PRO A 244 -10.64 4.05 6.88
C PRO A 244 -9.75 2.82 6.69
N ASP A 245 -9.18 2.60 5.49
CA ASP A 245 -8.31 1.44 5.23
C ASP A 245 -6.84 1.80 5.28
N ILE A 246 -6.45 2.93 4.69
CA ILE A 246 -5.07 3.42 4.67
C ILE A 246 -5.07 4.92 4.91
N ARG A 247 -3.97 5.46 5.44
CA ARG A 247 -3.90 6.84 5.93
C ARG A 247 -2.71 7.59 5.35
N TRP A 248 -2.81 8.91 5.35
CA TRP A 248 -1.73 9.80 4.98
C TRP A 248 -0.56 9.74 5.96
N VAL A 249 0.65 9.95 5.44
CA VAL A 249 1.90 10.03 6.23
C VAL A 249 2.06 11.34 7.00
N GLY A 250 1.20 12.34 6.76
CA GLY A 250 1.28 13.63 7.45
C GLY A 250 2.25 14.64 6.81
N ASN A 251 2.77 14.35 5.61
CA ASN A 251 3.55 15.29 4.80
C ASN A 251 3.64 14.83 3.34
N GLU A 252 3.84 15.78 2.43
CA GLU A 252 4.06 15.50 1.00
C GLU A 252 5.56 15.50 0.62
N LYS A 253 6.46 15.36 1.61
CA LYS A 253 7.91 15.38 1.39
C LYS A 253 8.48 14.00 1.06
N GLY A 254 7.69 12.95 1.21
CA GLY A 254 8.09 11.57 0.97
C GLY A 254 8.75 10.89 2.17
N TYR A 255 8.42 11.28 3.40
CA TYR A 255 9.04 10.75 4.62
C TYR A 255 8.02 10.21 5.62
N ALA A 256 8.09 8.91 5.90
CA ALA A 256 7.43 8.29 7.03
C ALA A 256 8.15 8.58 8.35
N ASN A 257 7.42 8.39 9.44
CA ASN A 257 7.98 8.51 10.77
C ASN A 257 8.92 7.32 11.06
N GLU A 258 10.02 7.58 11.77
CA GLU A 258 10.96 6.54 12.22
C GLU A 258 10.24 5.43 12.99
N THR A 259 9.26 5.82 13.83
CA THR A 259 8.27 4.94 14.43
C THR A 259 6.98 5.05 13.62
N SER A 260 6.57 3.96 13.00
CA SER A 260 5.37 3.89 12.16
C SER A 260 4.53 2.68 12.54
N TRP A 261 3.60 2.90 13.47
CA TRP A 261 2.56 1.94 13.81
C TRP A 261 1.48 1.94 12.72
N SER A 262 1.10 0.77 12.24
CA SER A 262 -0.10 0.61 11.39
C SER A 262 -1.39 0.77 12.22
N ASN A 263 -1.28 0.72 13.55
CA ASN A 263 -2.40 0.85 14.47
C ASN A 263 -2.79 2.32 14.69
N ILE A 264 -4.10 2.60 14.78
CA ILE A 264 -4.63 3.92 15.14
C ILE A 264 -5.98 3.78 15.85
N TYR A 265 -6.33 4.73 16.72
CA TYR A 265 -7.70 4.87 17.23
C TYR A 265 -8.53 5.64 16.21
N ARG A 266 -9.41 4.94 15.49
CA ARG A 266 -10.25 5.56 14.46
C ARG A 266 -11.08 6.73 15.00
N ASP A 267 -11.55 6.65 16.25
CA ASP A 267 -12.35 7.70 16.87
C ASP A 267 -11.54 8.95 17.28
N SER A 268 -10.20 8.89 17.27
CA SER A 268 -9.35 10.05 17.57
C SER A 268 -8.99 10.88 16.33
N VAL A 269 -9.40 10.46 15.14
CA VAL A 269 -9.06 11.11 13.86
C VAL A 269 -10.29 11.19 12.95
N TYR A 270 -10.28 12.15 12.01
CA TYR A 270 -11.31 12.28 10.99
C TYR A 270 -10.70 12.85 9.69
N THR A 271 -11.35 12.59 8.57
CA THR A 271 -10.90 13.07 7.25
C THR A 271 -10.88 14.60 7.20
N GLY A 272 -9.80 15.20 6.71
CA GLY A 272 -9.61 16.66 6.67
C GLY A 272 -9.21 17.29 8.01
N MET A 273 -8.80 16.50 9.01
CA MET A 273 -8.38 16.98 10.32
C MET A 273 -7.15 17.89 10.24
N ILE A 274 -7.26 19.11 10.78
CA ILE A 274 -6.26 20.17 10.64
C ILE A 274 -4.90 19.77 11.24
N ASP A 275 -4.88 19.10 12.39
CA ASP A 275 -3.67 18.70 13.11
C ASP A 275 -3.36 17.20 13.00
N TYR A 276 -3.81 16.55 11.92
CA TYR A 276 -3.64 15.11 11.70
C TYR A 276 -2.19 14.64 11.84
N ASN A 277 -1.20 15.48 11.51
CA ASN A 277 0.23 15.17 11.61
C ASN A 277 0.65 14.61 12.98
N ARG A 278 -0.05 14.99 14.06
CA ARG A 278 0.17 14.47 15.42
C ARG A 278 -0.10 12.96 15.55
N PHE A 279 -0.90 12.39 14.65
CA PHE A 279 -1.30 10.99 14.61
C PHE A 279 -0.63 10.19 13.50
N SER A 280 0.13 10.85 12.62
CA SER A 280 0.74 10.24 11.43
C SER A 280 1.67 9.06 11.72
N ALA A 281 2.36 9.07 12.87
CA ALA A 281 3.20 7.96 13.35
C ALA A 281 2.40 6.71 13.76
N GLY A 282 1.07 6.82 13.87
CA GLY A 282 0.20 5.81 14.44
C GLY A 282 0.31 5.76 15.96
N GLN A 283 -0.47 4.86 16.57
CA GLN A 283 -0.59 4.72 18.02
C GLN A 283 -0.44 3.25 18.38
N GLU A 284 0.54 2.91 19.24
CA GLU A 284 0.88 1.53 19.62
C GLU A 284 -0.35 0.67 19.99
N PHE A 285 -1.26 1.27 20.76
CA PHE A 285 -2.48 0.65 21.29
C PHE A 285 -3.73 0.95 20.46
N GLY A 286 -3.58 1.56 19.27
CA GLY A 286 -4.69 1.84 18.37
C GLY A 286 -5.50 0.59 18.05
N THR A 287 -6.82 0.73 17.96
CA THR A 287 -7.76 -0.39 17.83
C THR A 287 -8.02 -0.83 16.39
N HIS A 288 -7.52 -0.07 15.41
CA HIS A 288 -7.74 -0.33 13.99
C HIS A 288 -6.41 -0.40 13.24
N TRP A 289 -6.29 -1.36 12.32
CA TRP A 289 -5.20 -1.39 11.36
C TRP A 289 -5.51 -0.42 10.23
N ILE A 290 -4.75 0.66 10.09
CA ILE A 290 -4.88 1.68 9.04
C ILE A 290 -3.46 2.10 8.64
N PRO A 291 -2.71 1.31 7.84
CA PRO A 291 -1.30 1.55 7.57
C PRO A 291 -1.08 2.81 6.74
N THR A 292 0.17 3.26 6.73
CA THR A 292 0.57 4.55 6.17
C THR A 292 0.90 4.47 4.69
N GLU A 293 0.40 5.43 3.92
CA GLU A 293 0.83 5.75 2.57
C GLU A 293 1.65 7.05 2.58
N THR A 294 2.83 7.01 1.98
CA THR A 294 3.72 8.16 1.81
C THR A 294 3.63 8.66 0.38
N ASP A 295 2.96 9.78 0.21
CA ASP A 295 2.78 10.47 -1.05
C ASP A 295 3.82 11.58 -1.24
N VAL A 296 4.33 11.73 -2.46
CA VAL A 296 5.28 12.77 -2.84
C VAL A 296 5.37 12.87 -4.36
N SER A 297 5.57 14.07 -4.89
CA SER A 297 5.85 14.25 -6.32
C SER A 297 7.32 14.02 -6.68
N ILE A 298 7.61 13.52 -7.89
CA ILE A 298 8.96 13.48 -8.45
C ILE A 298 9.52 14.90 -8.71
N ARG A 299 8.63 15.90 -8.83
CA ARG A 299 8.93 17.32 -9.02
C ARG A 299 8.58 18.14 -7.77
N PRO A 300 8.87 19.44 -7.72
CA PRO A 300 8.35 20.32 -6.66
C PRO A 300 6.82 20.37 -6.64
N GLY A 301 6.19 20.42 -7.82
CA GLY A 301 4.76 20.48 -8.01
C GLY A 301 4.09 19.12 -8.24
N TRP A 302 2.77 19.04 -8.04
CA TRP A 302 1.98 17.85 -8.38
C TRP A 302 1.68 17.79 -9.86
N TYR A 303 1.38 18.93 -10.49
CA TYR A 303 1.17 19.03 -11.94
C TYR A 303 2.48 19.29 -12.71
N TYR A 304 2.42 19.07 -14.03
CA TYR A 304 3.57 19.36 -14.88
C TYR A 304 3.71 20.87 -15.07
N HIS A 305 4.90 21.37 -14.77
CA HIS A 305 5.32 22.73 -15.01
C HIS A 305 6.65 22.73 -15.77
N PRO A 306 6.74 23.38 -16.95
CA PRO A 306 7.98 23.44 -17.73
C PRO A 306 9.18 24.01 -16.95
N ASP A 307 8.95 24.97 -16.05
CA ASP A 307 10.02 25.58 -15.22
C ASP A 307 10.58 24.62 -14.15
N GLN A 308 10.02 23.42 -14.04
CA GLN A 308 10.45 22.35 -13.14
C GLN A 308 11.20 21.23 -13.85
N ASP A 309 11.43 21.30 -15.17
CA ASP A 309 12.14 20.25 -15.93
C ASP A 309 13.56 19.98 -15.44
N SER A 310 14.23 21.00 -14.90
CA SER A 310 15.54 20.90 -14.25
C SER A 310 15.47 20.58 -12.76
N LYS A 311 14.26 20.48 -12.19
CA LYS A 311 14.00 20.27 -10.75
C LYS A 311 13.44 18.87 -10.44
N VAL A 312 13.46 17.95 -11.40
CA VAL A 312 13.17 16.53 -11.18
C VAL A 312 14.13 15.99 -10.11
N LYS A 313 13.60 15.29 -9.11
CA LYS A 313 14.39 14.74 -7.99
C LYS A 313 15.51 13.85 -8.54
N SER A 314 16.71 14.02 -8.00
CA SER A 314 17.86 13.18 -8.35
C SER A 314 17.69 11.74 -7.88
N LEU A 315 18.45 10.81 -8.46
CA LEU A 315 18.47 9.41 -8.02
C LEU A 315 18.73 9.29 -6.51
N ALA A 316 19.73 10.01 -6.00
CA ALA A 316 20.06 9.98 -4.57
C ALA A 316 18.86 10.40 -3.70
N LYS A 317 18.09 11.40 -4.12
CA LYS A 317 16.89 11.84 -3.41
C LYS A 317 15.75 10.82 -3.50
N LEU A 318 15.54 10.20 -4.65
CA LEU A 318 14.52 9.17 -4.82
C LEU A 318 14.82 7.90 -4.03
N VAL A 319 16.09 7.48 -4.01
CA VAL A 319 16.55 6.38 -3.15
C VAL A 319 16.34 6.76 -1.68
N ASP A 320 16.68 7.99 -1.28
CA ASP A 320 16.44 8.44 0.09
C ASP A 320 14.95 8.38 0.47
N ILE A 321 14.06 8.85 -0.40
CA ILE A 321 12.59 8.74 -0.21
C ILE A 321 12.17 7.28 -0.07
N TYR A 322 12.64 6.38 -0.93
CA TYR A 322 12.28 4.95 -0.87
C TYR A 322 12.65 4.31 0.49
N PHE A 323 13.87 4.58 0.97
CA PHE A 323 14.31 4.05 2.28
C PHE A 323 13.58 4.71 3.47
N ASN A 324 13.09 5.95 3.31
CA ASN A 324 12.31 6.65 4.33
C ASN A 324 10.78 6.53 4.13
N SER A 325 10.32 5.63 3.27
CA SER A 325 8.89 5.28 3.08
C SER A 325 8.73 3.77 3.19
N VAL A 326 9.00 3.04 2.10
CA VAL A 326 9.00 1.56 2.04
C VAL A 326 9.90 0.95 3.11
N GLY A 327 11.03 1.60 3.40
CA GLY A 327 11.95 1.18 4.45
C GLY A 327 11.50 1.46 5.89
N LEU A 328 10.35 2.12 6.11
CA LEU A 328 9.82 2.54 7.41
C LEU A 328 8.35 2.14 7.58
N ASN A 329 7.96 0.95 7.12
CA ASN A 329 6.59 0.43 7.23
C ASN A 329 5.50 1.32 6.59
N SER A 330 5.82 1.94 5.45
CA SER A 330 4.88 2.79 4.70
C SER A 330 4.95 2.43 3.22
N SER A 331 3.82 2.45 2.51
CA SER A 331 3.86 2.40 1.04
C SER A 331 4.36 3.74 0.47
N LEU A 332 4.90 3.73 -0.75
CA LEU A 332 5.30 4.92 -1.49
C LEU A 332 4.37 5.13 -2.69
N LEU A 333 3.64 6.23 -2.67
CA LEU A 333 2.88 6.79 -3.78
C LEU A 333 3.68 7.92 -4.42
N LEU A 334 4.39 7.63 -5.52
CA LEU A 334 5.22 8.64 -6.19
C LEU A 334 4.45 9.28 -7.35
N ASN A 335 4.19 10.57 -7.26
CA ASN A 335 3.54 11.32 -8.33
C ASN A 335 4.49 11.61 -9.51
N ILE A 336 3.99 11.38 -10.72
CA ILE A 336 4.68 11.59 -11.98
C ILE A 336 3.74 12.40 -12.89
N PRO A 337 3.87 13.73 -12.92
CA PRO A 337 2.96 14.53 -13.73
C PRO A 337 3.18 14.29 -15.22
N VAL A 338 2.07 14.33 -15.96
CA VAL A 338 2.07 14.22 -17.41
C VAL A 338 2.05 15.62 -18.02
N ASP A 339 2.85 15.82 -19.05
CA ASP A 339 3.01 17.11 -19.71
C ASP A 339 1.85 17.47 -20.67
N LYS A 340 1.94 18.64 -21.30
CA LYS A 340 0.90 19.14 -22.24
C LYS A 340 0.74 18.29 -23.49
N ARG A 341 1.74 17.48 -23.87
CA ARG A 341 1.64 16.53 -24.98
C ARG A 341 0.75 15.34 -24.59
N GLY A 342 0.64 15.05 -23.29
CA GLY A 342 0.01 13.85 -22.76
C GLY A 342 1.02 12.71 -22.56
N LEU A 343 2.30 13.02 -22.31
CA LEU A 343 3.37 12.04 -22.07
C LEU A 343 4.03 12.26 -20.71
N ILE A 344 4.56 11.18 -20.11
CA ILE A 344 5.55 11.32 -19.05
C ILE A 344 6.81 11.90 -19.67
N HIS A 345 7.26 13.03 -19.14
CA HIS A 345 8.40 13.76 -19.66
C HIS A 345 9.71 12.95 -19.51
N GLU A 346 10.62 13.14 -20.45
CA GLU A 346 11.79 12.28 -20.66
C GLU A 346 12.75 12.33 -19.46
N ASN A 347 12.89 13.49 -18.80
CA ASN A 347 13.69 13.66 -17.58
C ASN A 347 13.15 12.81 -16.41
N ASP A 348 11.82 12.72 -16.28
CA ASP A 348 11.14 11.96 -15.24
C ASP A 348 11.33 10.46 -15.53
N SER A 349 11.08 10.03 -16.77
CA SER A 349 11.31 8.65 -17.20
C SER A 349 12.74 8.19 -16.96
N LEU A 350 13.73 9.05 -17.23
CA LEU A 350 15.15 8.74 -16.97
C LEU A 350 15.41 8.49 -15.49
N LYS A 351 14.92 9.37 -14.60
CA LYS A 351 15.13 9.23 -13.15
C LYS A 351 14.41 8.05 -12.54
N LEU A 352 13.23 7.71 -13.07
CA LEU A 352 12.52 6.51 -12.68
C LEU A 352 13.25 5.24 -13.11
N HIS A 353 13.81 5.20 -14.32
CA HIS A 353 14.61 4.07 -14.79
C HIS A 353 15.91 3.90 -13.98
N GLU A 354 16.62 4.99 -13.67
CA GLU A 354 17.79 4.98 -12.79
C GLU A 354 17.46 4.41 -11.41
N LEU A 355 16.32 4.80 -10.83
CA LEU A 355 15.85 4.28 -9.54
C LEU A 355 15.54 2.78 -9.63
N ALA A 356 14.86 2.36 -10.69
CA ALA A 356 14.49 0.96 -10.90
C ALA A 356 15.72 0.05 -10.98
N GLU A 357 16.73 0.45 -11.76
CA GLU A 357 18.00 -0.27 -11.87
C GLU A 357 18.76 -0.29 -10.54
N PHE A 358 18.77 0.83 -9.80
CA PHE A 358 19.37 0.85 -8.46
C PHE A 358 18.69 -0.13 -7.50
N LEU A 359 17.35 -0.12 -7.42
CA LEU A 359 16.59 -1.00 -6.53
C LEU A 359 16.72 -2.46 -6.95
N LYS A 360 16.59 -2.76 -8.24
CA LYS A 360 16.76 -4.11 -8.79
C LYS A 360 18.15 -4.65 -8.50
N SER A 361 19.21 -3.88 -8.77
CA SER A 361 20.59 -4.29 -8.48
C SER A 361 20.84 -4.46 -6.98
N THR A 362 20.20 -3.65 -6.14
CA THR A 362 20.35 -3.74 -4.68
C THR A 362 19.72 -5.02 -4.14
N PHE A 363 18.51 -5.35 -4.58
CA PHE A 363 17.70 -6.43 -3.99
C PHE A 363 17.72 -7.75 -4.78
N SER A 364 18.49 -7.85 -5.88
CA SER A 364 18.56 -9.07 -6.69
C SER A 364 19.29 -10.24 -6.04
N ASN A 365 20.20 -9.97 -5.10
CA ASN A 365 20.97 -11.01 -4.41
C ASN A 365 20.87 -10.85 -2.89
N ASN A 366 20.09 -11.72 -2.24
CA ASN A 366 20.00 -11.76 -0.79
C ASN A 366 21.19 -12.55 -0.22
N LEU A 367 22.23 -11.83 0.19
CA LEU A 367 23.47 -12.39 0.73
C LEU A 367 23.27 -13.10 2.08
N ALA A 368 22.15 -12.85 2.77
CA ALA A 368 21.81 -13.57 4.00
C ALA A 368 21.64 -15.09 3.76
N LEU A 369 21.33 -15.50 2.52
CA LEU A 369 21.19 -16.91 2.13
C LEU A 369 22.49 -17.71 2.22
N GLU A 370 23.64 -17.03 2.13
CA GLU A 370 24.96 -17.65 2.25
C GLU A 370 25.34 -17.99 3.69
N GLY A 371 24.66 -17.39 4.68
CA GLY A 371 24.96 -17.62 6.09
C GLY A 371 24.19 -18.78 6.71
N ASN A 372 24.66 -19.21 7.88
CA ASN A 372 23.95 -20.11 8.77
C ASN A 372 23.17 -19.31 9.81
N ILE A 373 21.88 -19.61 9.96
CA ILE A 373 20.97 -18.89 10.86
C ILE A 373 20.97 -19.58 12.21
N ILE A 374 21.14 -18.79 13.27
CA ILE A 374 21.04 -19.23 14.66
C ILE A 374 19.99 -18.36 15.33
N THR A 375 19.00 -18.99 15.96
CA THR A 375 17.96 -18.28 16.72
C THR A 375 18.05 -18.65 18.19
N SER A 376 17.77 -17.69 19.07
CA SER A 376 17.73 -17.89 20.53
C SER A 376 16.72 -18.97 20.94
N SER A 377 15.63 -19.11 20.19
CA SER A 377 14.59 -20.10 20.41
C SER A 377 13.93 -20.58 19.11
N ASN A 378 13.19 -21.70 19.17
CA ASN A 378 12.49 -22.31 18.03
C ASN A 378 13.37 -22.48 16.77
N ASN A 379 14.50 -23.17 16.94
CA ASN A 379 15.40 -23.53 15.84
C ASN A 379 14.77 -24.60 14.93
N PHE A 380 13.89 -24.18 14.03
CA PHE A 380 13.28 -25.06 13.02
C PHE A 380 14.34 -25.77 12.20
N LYS A 381 14.05 -27.00 11.76
CA LYS A 381 14.96 -27.79 10.91
C LYS A 381 15.40 -27.06 9.64
N ASN A 382 14.61 -26.11 9.15
CA ASN A 382 14.94 -25.31 7.97
C ASN A 382 14.54 -23.84 8.14
N LEU A 383 15.27 -23.10 8.98
CA LEU A 383 15.05 -21.67 9.22
C LEU A 383 15.12 -20.82 7.93
N LYS A 384 15.95 -21.19 6.95
CA LYS A 384 16.04 -20.48 5.67
C LYS A 384 14.70 -20.44 4.92
N LYS A 385 13.93 -21.54 4.99
CA LYS A 385 12.56 -21.63 4.45
C LYS A 385 11.49 -20.93 5.30
N GLN A 386 11.87 -20.18 6.33
CA GLN A 386 10.93 -19.46 7.19
C GLN A 386 11.21 -17.96 7.23
N ILE A 387 12.45 -17.53 6.95
CA ILE A 387 12.82 -16.10 7.02
C ILE A 387 13.69 -15.61 5.85
N ASN A 388 14.02 -16.44 4.85
CA ASN A 388 14.81 -16.02 3.68
C ASN A 388 14.30 -16.59 2.34
N ASP A 389 13.06 -17.06 2.27
CA ASP A 389 12.49 -17.69 1.07
C ASP A 389 11.73 -16.71 0.17
N ASN A 390 11.74 -15.42 0.50
CA ASN A 390 10.94 -14.36 -0.14
C ASN A 390 9.43 -14.59 -0.04
N ASP A 391 8.96 -15.41 0.91
CA ASP A 391 7.54 -15.62 1.18
C ASP A 391 7.16 -14.98 2.52
N THR A 392 6.41 -13.89 2.48
CA THR A 392 5.95 -13.20 3.70
C THR A 392 4.96 -14.03 4.51
N ASP A 393 4.44 -15.13 3.95
CA ASP A 393 3.47 -16.00 4.61
C ASP A 393 4.16 -17.14 5.39
N THR A 394 5.47 -17.36 5.22
CA THR A 394 6.30 -18.17 6.13
C THR A 394 6.94 -17.27 7.19
N TYR A 395 7.24 -17.83 8.37
CA TYR A 395 7.78 -17.04 9.46
C TYR A 395 8.48 -17.87 10.55
N TRP A 396 9.45 -17.24 11.21
CA TRP A 396 9.96 -17.66 12.51
C TRP A 396 9.26 -16.90 13.65
N TYR A 397 9.19 -17.51 14.83
CA TYR A 397 8.69 -16.88 16.05
C TYR A 397 9.49 -17.33 17.26
N SER A 398 9.65 -16.46 18.26
CA SER A 398 10.35 -16.81 19.51
C SER A 398 9.50 -17.67 20.45
N LYS A 399 10.09 -18.27 21.48
CA LYS A 399 9.33 -18.75 22.64
C LYS A 399 8.87 -17.57 23.51
N SER A 400 7.83 -17.79 24.32
CA SER A 400 7.28 -16.78 25.23
C SER A 400 8.23 -16.36 26.35
N ASP A 401 9.16 -17.23 26.73
CA ASP A 401 10.17 -17.05 27.79
C ASP A 401 11.55 -16.67 27.23
N ASP A 402 11.63 -16.24 25.96
CA ASP A 402 12.89 -15.87 25.33
C ASP A 402 13.34 -14.45 25.72
N GLU A 403 14.01 -14.35 26.87
CA GLU A 403 14.53 -13.10 27.44
C GLU A 403 15.58 -12.40 26.55
N LYS A 404 16.16 -13.11 25.59
CA LYS A 404 17.22 -12.61 24.68
C LYS A 404 16.87 -12.94 23.24
N CYS A 405 15.64 -12.62 22.82
CA CYS A 405 15.13 -12.86 21.47
C CYS A 405 16.12 -12.32 20.41
N GLN A 406 16.88 -13.24 19.81
CA GLN A 406 18.00 -12.96 18.93
C GLN A 406 17.97 -13.84 17.69
N ILE A 407 18.27 -13.21 16.56
CA ILE A 407 18.49 -13.89 15.28
C ILE A 407 19.87 -13.48 14.79
N GLU A 408 20.74 -14.48 14.61
CA GLU A 408 22.08 -14.32 14.07
C GLU A 408 22.20 -15.01 12.73
N ILE A 409 22.95 -14.40 11.81
CA ILE A 409 23.35 -15.04 10.56
C ILE A 409 24.87 -14.98 10.49
N ASN A 410 25.51 -16.16 10.56
CA ASN A 410 26.96 -16.33 10.56
C ASN A 410 27.44 -16.76 9.18
N PHE A 411 28.50 -16.14 8.68
CA PHE A 411 29.04 -16.42 7.34
C PHE A 411 30.38 -17.15 7.44
N ASP A 412 30.54 -18.21 6.64
CA ASP A 412 31.81 -18.97 6.57
C ASP A 412 32.96 -18.10 6.02
N LYS A 413 32.61 -17.12 5.18
CA LYS A 413 33.52 -16.11 4.63
C LYS A 413 32.89 -14.73 4.82
N PRO A 414 33.71 -13.68 5.06
CA PRO A 414 33.17 -12.32 5.15
C PRO A 414 32.39 -11.92 3.89
N ILE A 415 31.23 -11.31 4.09
CA ILE A 415 30.37 -10.81 3.01
C ILE A 415 30.37 -9.30 2.96
N ASN A 416 30.52 -8.74 1.75
CA ASN A 416 30.45 -7.29 1.54
C ASN A 416 29.00 -6.83 1.40
N ALA A 417 28.47 -6.10 2.38
CA ALA A 417 27.09 -5.62 2.37
C ALA A 417 26.93 -4.27 3.06
N ASN A 418 25.80 -3.61 2.82
CA ASN A 418 25.50 -2.28 3.36
C ASN A 418 24.00 -2.00 3.61
N ILE A 419 23.12 -2.98 3.40
CA ILE A 419 21.68 -2.86 3.63
C ILE A 419 21.15 -4.09 4.37
N LEU A 420 20.44 -3.85 5.48
CA LEU A 420 19.59 -4.85 6.13
C LEU A 420 18.13 -4.64 5.69
N LYS A 421 17.43 -5.74 5.39
CA LYS A 421 15.98 -5.83 5.33
C LYS A 421 15.48 -6.71 6.46
N ILE A 422 14.41 -6.29 7.13
CA ILE A 422 13.67 -7.14 8.07
C ILE A 422 12.16 -6.86 7.99
N SER A 423 11.36 -7.91 8.10
CA SER A 423 9.89 -7.85 8.00
C SER A 423 9.23 -8.69 9.09
N GLU A 424 8.15 -8.17 9.67
CA GLU A 424 7.25 -8.94 10.53
C GLU A 424 6.22 -9.71 9.68
N HIS A 425 5.70 -10.82 10.21
CA HIS A 425 4.52 -11.47 9.63
C HIS A 425 3.24 -10.73 10.05
N ILE A 426 2.99 -9.60 9.40
CA ILE A 426 1.94 -8.64 9.79
C ILE A 426 0.51 -9.21 9.73
N ALA A 427 0.28 -10.35 9.08
CA ALA A 427 -1.03 -11.03 9.14
C ALA A 427 -1.41 -11.46 10.56
N LEU A 428 -0.43 -11.59 11.47
CA LEU A 428 -0.64 -11.81 12.90
C LEU A 428 -0.47 -10.54 13.75
N GLY A 429 -0.53 -9.36 13.12
CA GLY A 429 -0.39 -8.05 13.77
C GLY A 429 1.05 -7.53 13.85
N GLN A 430 1.18 -6.25 14.20
CA GLN A 430 2.47 -5.58 14.40
C GLN A 430 2.86 -5.65 15.88
N ARG A 431 4.08 -6.11 16.17
CA ARG A 431 4.48 -6.52 17.53
C ARG A 431 5.71 -5.78 18.00
N ILE A 432 6.73 -5.65 17.16
CA ILE A 432 8.05 -5.17 17.59
C ILE A 432 8.01 -3.66 17.85
N LYS A 433 8.41 -3.28 19.06
CA LYS A 433 8.49 -1.88 19.52
C LYS A 433 9.89 -1.32 19.39
N LYS A 434 10.90 -2.18 19.59
CA LYS A 434 12.31 -1.81 19.59
C LYS A 434 13.20 -2.99 19.27
N PHE A 435 14.22 -2.75 18.47
CA PHE A 435 15.24 -3.74 18.14
C PHE A 435 16.63 -3.11 18.08
N HIS A 436 17.64 -3.96 18.13
CA HIS A 436 19.04 -3.60 17.95
C HIS A 436 19.66 -4.42 16.83
N PHE A 437 20.36 -3.75 15.91
CA PHE A 437 21.06 -4.36 14.80
C PHE A 437 22.57 -4.15 14.94
N GLU A 438 23.31 -5.25 14.88
CA GLU A 438 24.76 -5.31 14.97
C GLU A 438 25.35 -6.10 13.81
N ILE A 439 26.58 -5.76 13.44
CA ILE A 439 27.40 -6.54 12.51
C ILE A 439 28.69 -6.97 13.21
N LYS A 440 29.19 -8.16 12.90
CA LYS A 440 30.46 -8.66 13.37
C LYS A 440 31.53 -8.43 12.31
N LEU A 441 32.57 -7.68 12.67
CA LEU A 441 33.75 -7.44 11.85
C LEU A 441 34.92 -8.18 12.47
N LYS A 442 35.45 -9.18 11.77
CA LYS A 442 36.42 -10.14 12.33
C LYS A 442 35.84 -10.80 13.59
N ASN A 443 36.36 -10.43 14.76
CA ASN A 443 35.95 -10.98 16.05
C ASN A 443 35.20 -9.97 16.94
N GLN A 444 34.85 -8.79 16.42
CA GLN A 444 34.22 -7.72 17.20
C GLN A 444 32.83 -7.39 16.67
N TRP A 445 31.84 -7.34 17.57
CA TRP A 445 30.51 -6.82 17.27
C TRP A 445 30.53 -5.29 17.27
N LYS A 446 29.88 -4.72 16.25
CA LYS A 446 29.71 -3.29 16.08
C LYS A 446 28.21 -2.98 15.95
N SER A 447 27.72 -2.16 16.86
CA SER A 447 26.38 -1.58 16.81
C SER A 447 26.21 -0.74 15.54
N ILE A 448 25.12 -0.99 14.81
CA ILE A 448 24.74 -0.22 13.61
C ILE A 448 23.54 0.67 13.91
N LYS A 449 22.48 0.11 14.51
CA LYS A 449 21.25 0.86 14.77
C LYS A 449 20.46 0.25 15.91
N THR A 450 20.01 1.07 16.84
CA THR A 450 18.83 0.79 17.66
C THR A 450 17.64 1.48 17.01
N GLY A 451 16.64 0.70 16.60
CA GLY A 451 15.44 1.17 15.91
C GLY A 451 14.17 0.84 16.68
N THR A 452 13.05 1.39 16.23
CA THR A 452 11.73 1.18 16.83
C THR A 452 10.93 0.10 16.07
N THR A 453 9.83 0.46 15.42
CA THR A 453 8.91 -0.47 14.74
C THR A 453 9.52 -1.07 13.46
N ILE A 454 9.12 -2.30 13.12
CA ILE A 454 9.47 -2.97 11.86
C ILE A 454 8.26 -3.02 10.90
N GLY A 455 7.16 -3.64 11.31
CA GLY A 455 5.96 -3.82 10.49
C GLY A 455 6.20 -4.60 9.21
N ASN A 456 5.58 -4.18 8.11
CA ASN A 456 5.66 -4.84 6.81
C ASN A 456 7.12 -4.94 6.32
N LYS A 457 7.89 -3.87 6.47
CA LYS A 457 9.28 -3.81 6.04
C LYS A 457 10.03 -2.69 6.75
N ARG A 458 11.23 -3.03 7.19
CA ARG A 458 12.26 -2.12 7.66
C ARG A 458 13.51 -2.28 6.82
N LEU A 459 14.03 -1.16 6.30
CA LEU A 459 15.32 -1.12 5.58
C LEU A 459 16.31 -0.25 6.35
N ILE A 460 17.54 -0.74 6.53
CA ILE A 460 18.59 -0.01 7.24
C ILE A 460 19.83 0.04 6.36
N ARG A 461 20.21 1.25 5.94
CA ARG A 461 21.48 1.52 5.26
C ARG A 461 22.58 1.71 6.30
N PHE A 462 23.76 1.20 6.01
CA PHE A 462 24.97 1.40 6.82
C PHE A 462 26.21 1.45 5.91
N THR A 463 27.38 1.77 6.48
CA THR A 463 28.63 1.78 5.69
C THR A 463 28.92 0.37 5.15
N THR A 464 29.49 0.29 3.95
CA THR A 464 29.95 -1.01 3.43
C THR A 464 31.03 -1.59 4.34
N ASN A 465 30.87 -2.86 4.73
CA ASN A 465 31.87 -3.59 5.50
C ASN A 465 31.99 -5.03 5.00
N ASP A 466 33.10 -5.69 5.33
CA ASP A 466 33.25 -7.14 5.22
C ASP A 466 32.76 -7.79 6.51
N ILE A 467 31.59 -8.44 6.42
CA ILE A 467 30.78 -8.85 7.57
C ILE A 467 30.94 -10.36 7.81
N ASN A 468 31.37 -10.73 9.00
CA ASN A 468 31.48 -12.14 9.43
C ASN A 468 30.15 -12.69 9.99
N ALA A 469 29.32 -11.83 10.56
CA ALA A 469 27.99 -12.18 11.03
C ALA A 469 27.11 -10.94 11.18
N ILE A 470 25.80 -11.12 11.16
CA ILE A 470 24.83 -10.10 11.61
C ILE A 470 24.04 -10.62 12.80
N ARG A 471 23.57 -9.71 13.66
CA ARG A 471 22.68 -10.00 14.78
C ARG A 471 21.56 -8.97 14.84
N ILE A 472 20.34 -9.46 15.00
CA ILE A 472 19.17 -8.66 15.34
C ILE A 472 18.70 -9.12 16.72
N THR A 473 18.65 -8.20 17.68
CA THR A 473 18.12 -8.43 19.02
C THR A 473 16.79 -7.68 19.15
N ILE A 474 15.71 -8.38 19.49
CA ILE A 474 14.43 -7.73 19.81
C ILE A 474 14.48 -7.31 21.28
N LEU A 475 14.35 -6.00 21.52
CA LEU A 475 14.49 -5.41 22.85
C LEU A 475 13.14 -5.21 23.54
N GLU A 476 12.14 -4.79 22.77
CA GLU A 476 10.79 -4.53 23.28
C GLU A 476 9.77 -4.97 22.23
N THR A 477 8.69 -5.62 22.67
CA THR A 477 7.64 -6.17 21.79
C THR A 477 6.29 -6.19 22.52
N LYS A 478 5.19 -6.11 21.77
CA LYS A 478 3.83 -6.23 22.33
C LYS A 478 3.46 -7.66 22.71
N ASP A 479 4.09 -8.62 22.05
CA ASP A 479 3.84 -10.07 22.16
C ASP A 479 5.03 -10.82 21.53
N ILE A 480 5.01 -12.16 21.51
CA ILE A 480 6.01 -13.01 20.87
C ILE A 480 6.36 -12.46 19.47
N PRO A 481 7.62 -12.08 19.20
CA PRO A 481 8.05 -11.60 17.89
C PRO A 481 7.83 -12.64 16.81
N VAL A 482 7.38 -12.18 15.64
CA VAL A 482 7.16 -13.03 14.46
C VAL A 482 7.80 -12.37 13.25
N ILE A 483 8.88 -12.97 12.74
CA ILE A 483 9.68 -12.45 11.64
C ILE A 483 9.41 -13.30 10.40
N SER A 484 9.00 -12.67 9.31
CA SER A 484 8.76 -13.33 8.03
C SER A 484 9.96 -13.24 7.09
N GLU A 485 10.80 -12.21 7.24
CA GLU A 485 11.95 -12.06 6.37
C GLU A 485 13.11 -11.33 7.03
N ILE A 486 14.31 -11.80 6.72
CA ILE A 486 15.57 -11.09 6.91
C ILE A 486 16.30 -11.10 5.57
N GLY A 487 16.96 -10.01 5.23
CA GLY A 487 17.85 -9.98 4.08
C GLY A 487 19.04 -9.08 4.30
N LEU A 488 20.14 -9.42 3.66
CA LEU A 488 21.37 -8.66 3.67
C LEU A 488 21.77 -8.39 2.22
N TYR A 489 21.96 -7.12 1.90
CA TYR A 489 22.10 -6.67 0.52
C TYR A 489 23.26 -5.70 0.35
N LYS A 490 23.73 -5.61 -0.89
CA LYS A 490 24.76 -4.68 -1.31
C LYS A 490 24.20 -3.75 -2.39
N SER A 491 24.06 -2.47 -2.09
CA SER A 491 23.70 -1.49 -3.11
C SER A 491 24.89 -1.15 -4.01
N PRO A 492 24.61 -0.73 -5.26
CA PRO A 492 25.55 0.07 -6.04
C PRO A 492 25.98 1.34 -5.31
N ILE A 493 27.09 1.93 -5.75
CA ILE A 493 27.51 3.26 -5.30
C ILE A 493 26.55 4.28 -5.93
N LEU A 494 25.92 5.11 -5.08
CA LEU A 494 25.18 6.28 -5.54
C LEU A 494 26.21 7.29 -6.06
N LYS A 495 26.19 7.54 -7.37
CA LYS A 495 27.02 8.56 -8.02
C LYS A 495 26.38 9.94 -7.91
#